data_AF-A0A4P7JEN6-F1
#
_entry.id   AF-A0A4P7JEN6-F1
#
_cell.length_a   1.000
_cell.length_b   1.000
_cell.length_c   1.000
_cell.angle_alpha   90.00
_cell.angle_beta   90.00
_cell.angle_gamma   90.00
#
_symmetry.space_group_name_H-M   'P 1'
#
loop_
_entity.id
_entity.type
_entity.pdbx_description
1 polymer ?
#
loop_
_entity_poly.entity_id
_entity_poly.type
_entity_poly.pdbx_seq_one_letter_code
_entity_poly.pdbx_strand_id
1 'polypeptide(L)'
;MTITPEAPPAHFTRKITYRIPLIGRMIREIVDGDEDTPFYAIAMVVSLWASAFLIFGYPGLIIPALILVAVMFLTLIRISMG
;
A
#
# COMPACT_ATOMS: atom_id res chain seq x y z
N MET A 1 -3.81 -41.54 19.92
CA MET A 1 -4.50 -40.23 19.77
C MET A 1 -3.56 -39.33 18.98
N THR A 2 -3.67 -39.31 17.66
CA THR A 2 -2.81 -38.55 16.75
C THR A 2 -3.43 -37.17 16.53
N ILE A 3 -2.77 -36.12 17.02
CA ILE A 3 -3.13 -34.73 16.74
C ILE A 3 -2.80 -34.40 15.28
N THR A 4 -3.82 -34.35 14.43
CA THR A 4 -3.69 -33.78 13.09
C THR A 4 -3.42 -32.28 13.25
N PRO A 5 -2.31 -31.72 12.72
CA PRO A 5 -2.14 -30.28 12.68
C PRO A 5 -3.17 -29.72 11.68
N GLU A 6 -4.17 -29.02 12.19
CA GLU A 6 -5.13 -28.28 11.37
C GLU A 6 -4.36 -27.23 10.55
N ALA A 7 -4.41 -27.36 9.22
CA ALA A 7 -3.78 -26.41 8.32
C ALA A 7 -4.43 -25.02 8.52
N PRO A 8 -3.65 -23.96 8.80
CA PRO A 8 -4.21 -22.63 9.05
C PRO A 8 -4.96 -22.13 7.80
N PRO A 9 -6.10 -21.42 7.97
CA PRO A 9 -6.91 -20.96 6.86
C PRO A 9 -6.05 -20.07 5.95
N ALA A 10 -5.84 -20.54 4.72
CA ALA A 10 -5.03 -19.86 3.73
C ALA A 10 -5.69 -18.53 3.35
N HIS A 11 -5.31 -17.46 4.05
CA HIS A 11 -5.71 -16.09 3.81
C HIS A 11 -5.26 -15.68 2.39
N PHE A 12 -6.21 -15.74 1.44
CA PHE A 12 -6.07 -15.43 0.02
C PHE A 12 -5.36 -14.08 -0.24
N THR A 13 -5.40 -13.18 0.73
CA THR A 13 -4.76 -11.87 0.76
C THR A 13 -3.22 -11.90 0.70
N ARG A 14 -2.56 -12.99 1.12
CA ARG A 14 -1.08 -13.05 1.10
C ARG A 14 -0.49 -13.20 -0.30
N LYS A 15 -1.22 -13.78 -1.26
CA LYS A 15 -0.66 -14.06 -2.60
C LYS A 15 -0.72 -12.87 -3.56
N ILE A 16 -1.65 -11.93 -3.37
CA ILE A 16 -1.74 -10.76 -4.25
C ILE A 16 -0.71 -9.69 -3.86
N THR A 17 -0.48 -9.49 -2.56
CA THR A 17 0.47 -8.49 -2.04
C THR A 17 1.93 -8.87 -2.31
N TYR A 18 2.26 -10.17 -2.32
CA TYR A 18 3.62 -10.66 -2.57
C TYR A 18 4.01 -10.74 -4.06
N ARG A 19 3.12 -10.42 -5.00
CA ARG A 19 3.48 -10.35 -6.43
C ARG A 19 4.05 -8.99 -6.85
N ILE A 20 3.97 -7.98 -5.99
CA ILE A 20 4.59 -6.68 -6.22
C ILE A 20 5.87 -6.65 -5.39
N PRO A 21 7.04 -7.04 -5.95
CA PRO A 21 8.27 -7.20 -5.18
C PRO A 21 8.70 -5.92 -4.45
N LEU A 22 8.29 -4.76 -4.95
CA LEU A 22 8.61 -3.47 -4.35
C LEU A 22 7.69 -3.11 -3.16
N ILE A 23 6.37 -3.23 -3.34
CA ILE A 23 5.39 -2.87 -2.31
C ILE A 23 5.33 -3.92 -1.20
N GLY A 24 5.47 -5.21 -1.54
CA GLY A 24 5.52 -6.29 -0.55
C GLY A 24 6.75 -6.23 0.37
N ARG A 25 7.89 -5.72 -0.12
CA ARG A 25 9.09 -5.48 0.70
C ARG A 25 8.90 -4.31 1.65
N MET A 26 8.38 -3.19 1.15
CA MET A 26 8.11 -2.00 1.98
C MET A 26 7.09 -2.29 3.08
N ILE A 27 5.99 -2.99 2.78
CA ILE A 27 4.99 -3.35 3.80
C ILE A 27 5.61 -4.23 4.89
N ARG A 28 6.49 -5.17 4.51
CA ARG A 28 7.19 -6.01 5.48
C ARG A 28 8.14 -5.21 6.36
N GLU A 29 8.88 -4.26 5.78
CA GLU A 29 9.75 -3.35 6.53
C GLU A 29 8.95 -2.42 7.44
N ILE A 30 7.77 -1.94 7.04
CA ILE A 30 6.93 -1.08 7.90
C ILE A 30 6.32 -1.87 9.09
N VAL A 31 6.05 -3.17 8.92
CA VAL A 31 5.44 -4.01 9.96
C VAL A 31 6.47 -4.65 10.88
N ASP A 32 7.62 -5.08 10.35
CA ASP A 32 8.70 -5.74 11.11
C ASP A 32 9.87 -4.78 11.47
N GLY A 33 9.87 -3.54 10.98
CA GLY A 33 10.99 -2.60 11.11
C GLY A 33 10.92 -1.70 12.36
N ASP A 34 12.08 -1.14 12.68
CA ASP A 34 12.36 -0.23 13.82
C ASP A 34 11.45 1.01 13.83
N GLU A 35 11.37 1.73 14.96
CA GLU A 35 10.41 2.83 15.19
C GLU A 35 10.45 3.93 14.11
N ASP A 36 11.60 4.14 13.45
CA ASP A 36 11.79 5.14 12.39
C ASP A 36 11.40 4.67 10.98
N THR A 37 11.22 3.37 10.78
CA THR A 37 10.90 2.77 9.47
C THR A 37 9.66 3.37 8.78
N PRO A 38 8.53 3.66 9.46
CA PRO A 38 7.39 4.32 8.82
C PRO A 38 7.70 5.73 8.32
N PHE A 39 8.62 6.47 8.98
CA PHE A 39 9.01 7.81 8.55
C PHE A 39 9.76 7.77 7.21
N TYR A 40 10.68 6.82 7.05
CA TYR A 40 11.40 6.62 5.79
C TYR A 40 10.46 6.20 4.64
N ALA A 41 9.43 5.42 4.92
CA ALA A 41 8.44 5.05 3.92
C ALA A 41 7.67 6.26 3.38
N ILE A 42 7.24 7.16 4.27
CA ILE A 42 6.56 8.41 3.88
C ILE A 42 7.52 9.30 3.09
N ALA A 43 8.74 9.49 3.57
CA ALA A 43 9.77 10.28 2.88
C ALA A 43 10.05 9.75 1.47
N MET A 44 10.08 8.42 1.29
CA MET A 44 10.26 7.79 -0.01
C MET A 44 9.09 8.07 -0.96
N VAL A 45 7.85 7.95 -0.47
CA VAL A 45 6.64 8.25 -1.27
C VAL A 45 6.60 9.71 -1.69
N VAL A 46 6.89 10.63 -0.77
CA VAL A 46 6.96 12.08 -1.06
C VAL A 46 8.05 12.38 -2.08
N SER A 47 9.24 11.78 -1.92
CA SER A 47 10.36 11.96 -2.85
C SER A 47 10.05 11.43 -4.24
N LEU A 48 9.40 10.27 -4.33
CA LEU A 48 8.95 9.69 -5.60
C LEU A 48 7.93 10.60 -6.29
N TRP A 49 6.98 11.15 -5.53
CA TRP A 49 5.97 12.06 -6.08
C TRP A 49 6.58 13.39 -6.54
N ALA A 50 7.48 13.97 -5.76
CA ALA A 50 8.22 15.16 -6.15
C ALA A 50 9.03 14.93 -7.44
N SER A 51 9.67 13.76 -7.56
CA SER A 51 10.39 13.37 -8.78
C SER A 51 9.45 13.25 -9.99
N ALA A 52 8.25 12.70 -9.81
CA ALA A 52 7.24 12.63 -10.86
C ALA A 52 6.80 14.02 -11.33
N PHE A 53 6.65 14.99 -10.41
CA PHE A 53 6.38 16.38 -10.78
C PHE A 53 7.54 17.01 -11.56
N LEU A 54 8.80 16.75 -11.20
CA LEU A 54 9.95 17.29 -11.92
C LEU A 54 10.09 16.70 -13.33
N ILE A 55 9.77 15.41 -13.52
CA ILE A 55 9.90 14.73 -14.82
C ILE A 55 8.72 15.06 -15.74
N PHE A 56 7.49 15.02 -15.22
CA PHE A 56 6.26 15.12 -16.02
C PHE A 56 5.57 16.48 -15.92
N GLY A 57 6.01 17.37 -15.01
CA GLY A 57 5.40 18.67 -14.76
C GLY A 57 4.03 18.55 -14.08
N TYR A 58 3.12 19.46 -14.43
CA TYR A 58 1.75 19.50 -13.92
C TYR A 58 0.99 18.15 -13.99
N PRO A 59 1.11 17.36 -15.09
CA PRO A 59 0.61 15.99 -15.14
C PRO A 59 1.01 15.10 -13.94
N GLY A 60 2.25 15.23 -13.45
CA GLY A 60 2.76 14.47 -12.30
C GLY A 60 2.07 14.80 -10.97
N LEU A 61 1.43 15.95 -10.86
CA LEU A 61 0.62 16.32 -9.69
C LEU A 61 -0.86 15.95 -9.87
N ILE A 62 -1.44 16.25 -11.04
CA ILE A 62 -2.90 16.11 -11.24
C ILE A 62 -3.35 14.65 -11.26
N ILE A 63 -2.56 13.75 -11.85
CA ILE A 63 -2.92 12.33 -11.94
C ILE A 63 -3.08 11.68 -10.55
N PRO A 64 -2.08 11.72 -9.65
CA PRO A 64 -2.24 11.15 -8.30
C PRO A 64 -3.33 11.86 -7.50
N ALA A 65 -3.53 13.17 -7.68
CA ALA A 65 -4.65 13.88 -7.04
C ALA A 65 -6.01 13.33 -7.50
N LEU A 66 -6.22 13.12 -8.80
CA LEU A 66 -7.46 12.55 -9.33
C LEU A 66 -7.68 11.11 -8.86
N ILE A 67 -6.62 10.31 -8.75
CA ILE A 67 -6.70 8.95 -8.18
C ILE A 67 -7.16 9.02 -6.72
N LEU A 68 -6.59 9.92 -5.90
CA LEU A 68 -7.01 10.09 -4.51
C LEU A 68 -8.48 10.54 -4.39
N VAL A 69 -8.95 11.39 -5.30
CA VAL A 69 -10.37 11.78 -5.37
C VAL A 69 -11.26 10.56 -5.66
N ALA A 70 -10.90 9.74 -6.64
CA ALA A 70 -11.65 8.51 -6.95
C ALA A 70 -11.66 7.53 -5.75
N VAL A 71 -10.53 7.39 -5.06
CA VAL A 71 -10.40 6.58 -3.84
C VAL A 71 -11.29 7.13 -2.72
N MET A 72 -11.36 8.45 -2.55
CA MET A 72 -12.23 9.09 -1.57
C MET A 72 -13.70 8.79 -1.88
N PHE A 73 -14.15 8.93 -3.13
CA PHE A 73 -15.50 8.54 -3.51
C PHE A 73 -15.78 7.08 -3.23
N LEU A 74 -14.85 6.18 -3.56
CA LEU A 74 -15.00 4.76 -3.29
C LEU A 74 -15.11 4.49 -1.77
N THR A 75 -14.32 5.20 -0.97
CA THR A 75 -14.37 5.14 0.50
C THR A 75 -15.73 5.59 1.03
N LEU A 76 -16.24 6.73 0.54
CA LEU A 76 -17.55 7.25 0.93
C LEU A 76 -18.68 6.30 0.52
N ILE A 77 -18.63 5.75 -0.68
CA ILE A 77 -19.61 4.76 -1.15
C ILE A 77 -19.56 3.52 -0.23
N ARG A 78 -18.37 3.02 0.10
CA ARG A 78 -18.22 1.89 1.02
C ARG A 78 -18.82 2.18 2.39
N ILE A 79 -18.53 3.33 2.97
CA ILE A 79 -19.07 3.74 4.28
C ILE A 79 -20.60 3.88 4.20
N SER A 80 -21.13 4.42 3.10
CA SER A 80 -22.57 4.59 2.91
C SER A 80 -23.32 3.27 2.72
N MET A 81 -22.64 2.19 2.35
CA MET A 81 -23.26 0.88 2.08
C MET A 81 -23.34 -0.03 3.33
N GLY A 82 -22.74 0.36 4.46
CA GLY A 82 -22.74 -0.40 5.71
C GLY A 82 -21.65 -1.46 5.77
#